data_AF-A0AA97B302-F1
#
_entry.id   AF-A0AA97B302-F1
#
_cell.length_a   1.000
_cell.length_b   1.000
_cell.length_c   1.000
_cell.angle_alpha   90.00
_cell.angle_beta   90.00
_cell.angle_gamma   90.00
#
_symmetry.space_group_name_H-M   'P 1'
#
loop_
_entity.id
_entity.type
_entity.pdbx_description
1 polymer ?
#
loop_
_entity_poly.entity_id
_entity_poly.type
_entity_poly.pdbx_seq_one_letter_code
_entity_poly.pdbx_strand_id
1 'polypeptide(L)'
;MTVFYHGSASHLEDVQWLRPVIEEVLSRSPILNFEIIGDQRVNRLFRGMPRVQILHPMKWPTYVSMLRGRGRSIGLAPLLDLPFNRARSHTKFFDITQAGAAGIFAQGDIYGSVVRHGENGLLLPMEPSAWVEGILDLANDHSLRDALSLEARKCL
;
A
#
# COMPACT_ATOMS: atom_id res chain seq x y z
N MET A 1 -2.56 1.65 -13.96
CA MET A 1 -1.65 1.02 -12.97
C MET A 1 -2.26 1.19 -11.59
N THR A 2 -2.22 0.16 -10.74
CA THR A 2 -2.95 0.17 -9.46
C THR A 2 -2.00 0.30 -8.26
N VAL A 3 -2.25 1.33 -7.46
CA VAL A 3 -1.74 1.47 -6.09
C VAL A 3 -2.79 0.87 -5.17
N PHE A 4 -2.41 0.08 -4.16
CA PHE A 4 -3.40 -0.57 -3.31
C PHE A 4 -3.07 -0.55 -1.82
N TYR A 5 -4.13 -0.53 -1.01
CA TYR A 5 -4.07 -0.73 0.43
C TYR A 5 -5.07 -1.82 0.84
N HIS A 6 -4.56 -2.98 1.24
CA HIS A 6 -5.40 -4.05 1.79
C HIS A 6 -5.22 -4.08 3.31
N GLY A 7 -6.23 -3.63 4.03
CA GLY A 7 -6.30 -3.67 5.49
C GLY A 7 -7.70 -4.03 5.94
N SER A 8 -7.83 -4.42 7.20
CA SER A 8 -9.13 -4.64 7.82
C SER A 8 -9.75 -3.32 8.34
N ALA A 9 -10.97 -3.42 8.87
CA ALA A 9 -11.69 -2.30 9.49
C ALA A 9 -10.98 -1.66 10.70
N SER A 10 -9.95 -2.30 11.29
CA SER A 10 -9.17 -1.79 12.43
C SER A 10 -8.06 -0.81 12.02
N HIS A 11 -8.07 -0.34 10.77
CA HIS A 11 -7.07 0.56 10.20
C HIS A 11 -7.66 1.91 9.78
N LEU A 12 -8.76 2.34 10.40
CA LEU A 12 -9.47 3.53 9.93
C LEU A 12 -8.58 4.78 9.96
N GLU A 13 -7.71 4.90 10.96
CA GLU A 13 -6.75 5.99 11.13
C GLU A 13 -5.70 5.99 10.01
N ASP A 14 -5.14 4.82 9.68
CA ASP A 14 -4.18 4.67 8.58
C ASP A 14 -4.85 5.05 7.23
N VAL A 15 -6.12 4.66 7.05
CA VAL A 15 -6.89 4.96 5.84
C VAL A 15 -7.26 6.45 5.75
N GLN A 16 -7.63 7.08 6.88
CA GLN A 16 -7.86 8.52 6.97
C GLN A 16 -6.60 9.32 6.63
N TRP A 17 -5.44 8.86 7.11
CA TRP A 17 -4.15 9.46 6.79
C TRP A 17 -3.79 9.29 5.31
N LEU A 18 -4.08 8.13 4.71
CA LEU A 18 -3.85 7.90 3.28
C LEU A 18 -4.76 8.72 2.37
N ARG A 19 -5.97 9.07 2.79
CA ARG A 19 -6.95 9.78 1.94
C ARG A 19 -6.38 11.02 1.25
N PRO A 20 -5.76 12.01 1.93
CA PRO A 20 -5.14 13.16 1.26
C PRO A 20 -3.92 12.79 0.41
N VAL A 21 -3.14 11.77 0.78
CA VAL A 21 -2.01 11.27 -0.03
C VAL A 21 -2.52 10.76 -1.38
N ILE A 22 -3.55 9.92 -1.36
CA ILE A 22 -4.14 9.34 -2.58
C ILE A 22 -4.82 10.42 -3.42
N GLU A 23 -5.50 11.39 -2.81
CA GLU A 23 -6.09 12.53 -3.51
C GLU A 23 -5.04 13.27 -4.35
N GLU A 24 -3.88 13.57 -3.76
CA GLU A 24 -2.77 14.25 -4.45
C GLU A 24 -2.09 13.37 -5.51
N VAL A 25 -1.86 12.09 -5.24
CA VAL A 25 -1.32 11.15 -6.23
C VAL A 25 -2.21 11.07 -7.46
N LEU A 26 -3.53 10.95 -7.25
CA LEU A 26 -4.50 10.84 -8.33
C LEU A 26 -4.67 12.18 -9.07
N SER A 27 -4.48 13.33 -8.43
CA SER A 27 -4.49 14.64 -9.10
C SER A 27 -3.29 14.78 -10.05
N ARG A 28 -2.11 14.28 -9.65
CA ARG A 28 -0.85 14.40 -10.40
C ARG A 28 -0.64 13.32 -11.46
N SER A 29 -1.31 12.17 -11.34
CA SER A 29 -1.11 11.05 -12.27
C SER A 29 -2.43 10.47 -12.79
N PRO A 30 -2.81 10.74 -14.06
CA PRO A 30 -4.05 10.23 -14.63
C PRO A 30 -4.03 8.72 -14.91
N ILE A 31 -2.84 8.09 -14.94
CA ILE A 31 -2.66 6.66 -15.20
C ILE A 31 -2.81 5.78 -13.94
N LEU A 32 -2.80 6.42 -12.77
CA LEU A 32 -2.93 5.76 -11.49
C LEU A 32 -4.40 5.61 -11.10
N ASN A 33 -4.71 4.46 -10.53
CA ASN A 33 -5.94 4.21 -9.79
C ASN A 33 -5.58 3.64 -8.42
N PHE A 34 -6.49 3.79 -7.47
CA PHE A 34 -6.32 3.33 -6.10
C PHE A 34 -7.33 2.23 -5.78
N GLU A 35 -6.86 1.11 -5.23
CA GLU A 35 -7.70 0.01 -4.78
C GLU A 35 -7.58 -0.18 -3.27
N ILE A 36 -8.71 -0.31 -2.58
CA ILE A 36 -8.74 -0.49 -1.13
C ILE A 36 -9.80 -1.48 -0.71
N ILE A 37 -9.48 -2.37 0.24
CA ILE A 37 -10.50 -3.19 0.92
C ILE A 37 -11.08 -2.38 2.08
N GLY A 38 -12.40 -2.24 2.13
CA GLY A 38 -13.05 -1.42 3.14
C GLY A 38 -14.55 -1.63 3.29
N ASP A 39 -15.06 -1.27 4.46
CA ASP A 39 -16.49 -1.27 4.77
C ASP A 39 -17.18 0.04 4.32
N GLN A 40 -18.41 0.27 4.77
CA GLN A 40 -19.15 1.49 4.46
C GLN A 40 -18.47 2.78 4.95
N ARG A 41 -17.64 2.74 5.99
CA ARG A 41 -16.90 3.92 6.48
C ARG A 41 -15.85 4.33 5.46
N VAL A 42 -15.09 3.36 4.94
CA VAL A 42 -14.13 3.60 3.84
C VAL A 42 -14.87 4.09 2.59
N ASN A 43 -16.03 3.50 2.27
CA ASN A 43 -16.85 3.97 1.16
C ASN A 43 -17.27 5.44 1.27
N ARG A 44 -17.69 5.88 2.46
CA ARG A 44 -17.99 7.29 2.71
C ARG A 44 -16.76 8.20 2.60
N LEU A 45 -15.62 7.74 3.11
CA LEU A 45 -14.38 8.52 3.14
C LEU A 45 -13.82 8.84 1.73
N PHE A 46 -13.96 7.90 0.79
CA PHE A 46 -13.51 8.07 -0.60
C PHE A 46 -14.63 8.46 -1.57
N ARG A 47 -15.82 8.77 -1.07
CA ARG A 47 -16.97 9.15 -1.91
C ARG A 47 -16.63 10.37 -2.76
N GLY A 48 -16.87 10.26 -4.06
CA GLY A 48 -16.62 11.34 -5.03
C GLY A 48 -15.18 11.43 -5.53
N MET A 49 -14.25 10.64 -4.98
CA MET A 49 -12.88 10.57 -5.49
C MET A 49 -12.85 9.68 -6.75
N PRO A 50 -12.47 10.20 -7.92
CA PRO A 50 -12.41 9.41 -9.14
C PRO A 50 -11.27 8.39 -9.07
N ARG A 51 -11.37 7.31 -9.86
CA ARG A 51 -10.31 6.26 -9.95
C ARG A 51 -9.99 5.57 -8.62
N VAL A 52 -10.94 5.55 -7.68
CA VAL A 52 -10.86 4.74 -6.45
C VAL A 52 -11.82 3.56 -6.54
N GLN A 53 -11.29 2.36 -6.34
CA GLN A 53 -12.04 1.11 -6.27
C GLN A 53 -12.05 0.60 -4.83
N ILE A 54 -13.25 0.40 -4.29
CA ILE A 54 -13.44 -0.08 -2.92
C ILE A 54 -13.97 -1.50 -3.00
N LEU A 55 -13.15 -2.45 -2.57
CA LEU A 55 -13.47 -3.85 -2.49
C LEU A 55 -14.12 -4.18 -1.15
N HIS A 56 -15.16 -5.01 -1.19
CA HIS A 56 -15.75 -5.53 0.04
C HIS A 56 -14.78 -6.49 0.76
N PRO A 57 -14.80 -6.51 2.10
CA PRO A 57 -14.07 -7.52 2.87
C PRO A 57 -14.46 -8.92 2.41
N MET A 58 -13.48 -9.80 2.29
CA MET A 58 -13.66 -11.15 1.78
C MET A 58 -12.95 -12.17 2.65
N LYS A 59 -13.35 -13.45 2.53
CA LYS A 59 -12.69 -14.54 3.22
C LYS A 59 -11.27 -14.73 2.68
N TRP A 60 -10.37 -15.22 3.53
CA TRP A 60 -8.96 -15.41 3.22
C TRP A 60 -8.69 -16.15 1.89
N PRO A 61 -9.34 -17.28 1.54
CA PRO A 61 -9.08 -17.96 0.27
C PRO A 61 -9.42 -17.11 -0.96
N THR A 62 -10.49 -16.31 -0.87
CA THR A 62 -10.89 -15.37 -1.94
C THR A 62 -9.86 -14.25 -2.07
N TYR A 63 -9.37 -13.73 -0.94
CA TYR A 63 -8.33 -12.70 -0.92
C TYR A 63 -7.03 -13.20 -1.55
N VAL A 64 -6.55 -14.39 -1.19
CA VAL A 64 -5.35 -14.98 -1.78
C VAL A 64 -5.52 -15.22 -3.28
N SER A 65 -6.68 -15.72 -3.72
CA SER A 65 -6.97 -15.88 -5.15
C SER A 65 -6.92 -14.54 -5.89
N MET A 66 -7.50 -13.49 -5.30
CA MET A 66 -7.49 -12.14 -5.85
C MET A 66 -6.07 -11.55 -5.91
N LEU A 67 -5.25 -11.73 -4.87
CA LEU A 67 -3.86 -11.26 -4.83
C LEU A 67 -3.01 -11.86 -5.94
N ARG A 68 -3.25 -13.12 -6.33
CA ARG A 68 -2.55 -13.79 -7.44
C ARG A 68 -2.93 -13.22 -8.81
N GLY A 69 -4.02 -12.47 -8.91
CA GLY A 69 -4.41 -11.76 -10.12
C GLY A 69 -3.41 -10.65 -10.47
N ARG A 70 -3.15 -10.46 -11.76
CA ARG A 70 -2.31 -9.34 -12.23
C ARG A 70 -3.05 -8.01 -12.04
N GLY A 71 -2.29 -6.94 -11.78
CA GLY A 71 -2.82 -5.57 -11.85
C GLY A 71 -2.37 -4.65 -10.72
N ARG A 72 -2.00 -5.21 -9.56
CA ARG A 72 -1.50 -4.48 -8.39
C ARG A 72 -0.01 -4.23 -8.53
N SER A 73 0.40 -2.97 -8.59
CA SER A 73 1.77 -2.59 -8.91
C SER A 73 2.52 -2.02 -7.71
N ILE A 74 1.83 -1.26 -6.86
CA ILE A 74 2.41 -0.61 -5.68
C ILE A 74 1.52 -0.89 -4.47
N GLY A 75 2.05 -1.57 -3.46
CA GLY A 75 1.36 -1.85 -2.21
C GLY A 75 1.75 -0.87 -1.11
N LEU A 76 0.76 -0.39 -0.36
CA LEU A 76 0.95 0.59 0.72
C LEU A 76 0.77 -0.05 2.09
N ALA A 77 1.70 0.26 3.00
CA ALA A 77 1.69 -0.19 4.38
C ALA A 77 2.06 0.95 5.35
N PRO A 78 1.22 2.01 5.44
CA PRO A 78 1.37 3.03 6.47
C PRO A 78 1.21 2.42 7.86
N LEU A 79 1.82 3.07 8.85
CA LEU A 79 1.75 2.67 10.24
C LEU A 79 1.92 3.89 11.13
N LEU A 80 0.81 4.45 11.60
CA LEU A 80 0.85 5.54 12.57
C LEU A 80 1.43 5.04 13.91
N ASP A 81 2.19 5.87 14.63
CA ASP A 81 2.67 5.52 15.98
C ASP A 81 1.54 5.65 17.01
N LEU A 82 0.67 4.65 17.02
CA LEU A 82 -0.40 4.48 17.98
C LEU A 82 -0.07 3.30 18.91
N PRO A 83 -0.47 3.31 20.19
CA PRO A 83 -0.17 2.22 21.11
C PRO A 83 -0.60 0.83 20.60
N PHE A 84 -1.73 0.75 19.90
CA PHE A 84 -2.21 -0.49 19.27
C PHE A 84 -1.33 -0.96 18.09
N ASN A 85 -0.66 -0.03 17.40
CA ASN A 85 0.15 -0.33 16.23
C ASN A 85 1.52 -0.93 16.58
N ARG A 86 1.97 -0.78 17.83
CA ARG A 86 3.25 -1.35 18.32
C ARG A 86 3.23 -2.88 18.44
N ALA A 87 2.04 -3.48 18.53
CA ALA A 87 1.86 -4.93 18.53
C ALA A 87 1.70 -5.52 17.12
N ARG A 88 1.73 -4.70 16.06
CA ARG A 88 1.53 -5.18 14.70
C ARG A 88 2.79 -5.86 14.15
N SER A 89 2.57 -6.86 13.31
CA SER A 89 3.61 -7.56 12.58
C SER A 89 3.76 -7.00 11.16
N HIS A 90 4.84 -7.38 10.48
CA HIS A 90 5.14 -6.99 9.11
C HIS A 90 4.35 -7.81 8.07
N THR A 91 3.18 -8.37 8.38
CA THR A 91 2.44 -9.27 7.46
C THR A 91 2.09 -8.63 6.13
N LYS A 92 1.87 -7.31 6.09
CA LYS A 92 1.66 -6.56 4.85
C LYS A 92 2.83 -6.68 3.87
N PHE A 93 4.06 -6.89 4.34
CA PHE A 93 5.20 -7.17 3.47
C PHE A 93 4.93 -8.43 2.64
N PHE A 94 4.55 -9.54 3.29
CA PHE A 94 4.28 -10.79 2.59
C PHE A 94 3.08 -10.70 1.63
N ASP A 95 2.01 -10.01 2.02
CA ASP A 95 0.85 -9.81 1.14
C ASP A 95 1.20 -9.02 -0.11
N ILE A 96 1.95 -7.93 0.04
CA ILE A 96 2.37 -7.06 -1.07
C ILE A 96 3.34 -7.82 -1.99
N THR A 97 4.31 -8.53 -1.41
CA THR A 97 5.27 -9.32 -2.17
C THR A 97 4.60 -10.47 -2.92
N GLN A 98 3.61 -11.16 -2.32
CA GLN A 98 2.81 -12.19 -2.98
C GLN A 98 1.93 -11.63 -4.11
N ALA A 99 1.49 -10.37 -4.02
CA ALA A 99 0.83 -9.68 -5.13
C ALA A 99 1.77 -9.39 -6.31
N GLY A 100 3.08 -9.57 -6.12
CA GLY A 100 4.10 -9.20 -7.10
C GLY A 100 4.29 -7.70 -7.24
N ALA A 101 3.94 -6.93 -6.21
CA ALA A 101 4.04 -5.47 -6.21
C ALA A 101 5.32 -5.00 -5.51
N ALA A 102 5.77 -3.79 -5.86
CA ALA A 102 6.71 -3.07 -5.02
C ALA A 102 5.97 -2.50 -3.80
N GLY A 103 6.59 -2.57 -2.63
CA GLY A 103 5.98 -2.08 -1.39
C GLY A 103 6.54 -0.74 -0.93
N ILE A 104 5.64 0.12 -0.44
CA ILE A 104 5.97 1.33 0.32
C ILE A 104 5.47 1.12 1.74
N PHE A 105 6.39 1.22 2.69
CA PHE A 105 6.18 0.88 4.08
C PHE A 105 6.56 2.05 4.99
N ALA A 106 5.86 2.19 6.10
CA ALA A 106 6.24 3.15 7.12
C ALA A 106 7.62 2.82 7.70
N GLN A 107 8.46 3.84 7.84
CA GLN A 107 9.74 3.74 8.52
C GLN A 107 9.52 3.44 10.01
N GLY A 108 10.35 2.56 10.56
CA GLY A 108 10.30 2.13 11.96
C GLY A 108 10.62 0.64 12.09
N ASP A 109 10.74 0.16 13.32
CA ASP A 109 11.29 -1.18 13.61
C ASP A 109 10.49 -2.33 12.98
N ILE A 110 9.15 -2.19 12.92
CA ILE A 110 8.27 -3.25 12.41
C ILE A 110 8.60 -3.59 10.95
N TYR A 111 8.59 -2.61 10.05
CA TYR A 111 8.94 -2.85 8.65
C TYR A 111 10.46 -2.82 8.41
N GLY A 112 11.22 -2.02 9.17
CA GLY A 112 12.68 -1.97 9.07
C GLY A 112 13.37 -3.30 9.41
N SER A 113 12.70 -4.19 10.14
CA SER A 113 13.19 -5.56 10.40
C SER A 113 13.23 -6.46 9.16
N VAL A 114 12.47 -6.16 8.11
CA VAL A 114 12.35 -7.00 6.89
C VAL A 114 12.63 -6.23 5.59
N VAL A 115 12.38 -4.92 5.59
CA VAL A 115 12.58 -4.04 4.44
C VAL A 115 13.92 -3.32 4.55
N ARG A 116 14.73 -3.41 3.50
CA ARG A 116 15.90 -2.58 3.25
C ARG A 116 15.52 -1.53 2.21
N HIS A 117 15.54 -0.27 2.62
CA HIS A 117 15.12 0.86 1.80
C HIS A 117 15.86 0.88 0.46
N GLY A 118 15.11 0.94 -0.65
CA GLY A 118 15.66 0.99 -2.01
C GLY A 118 16.13 -0.36 -2.56
N GLU A 119 16.09 -1.43 -1.76
CA GLU A 119 16.47 -2.78 -2.20
C GLU A 119 15.26 -3.68 -2.41
N ASN A 120 14.43 -3.87 -1.38
CA ASN A 120 13.26 -4.77 -1.42
C ASN A 120 11.95 -4.05 -1.04
N GLY A 121 11.97 -2.72 -1.04
CA GLY A 121 10.85 -1.84 -0.78
C GLY A 121 11.32 -0.42 -0.44
N LEU A 122 10.39 0.52 -0.36
CA LEU A 122 10.66 1.87 0.16
C LEU A 122 10.24 1.94 1.63
N LEU A 123 11.16 2.31 2.51
CA LEU A 123 10.84 2.75 3.87
C LEU A 123 10.72 4.27 3.87
N LEU A 124 9.55 4.81 4.19
CA LEU A 124 9.29 6.25 4.19
C LEU A 124 8.78 6.73 5.56
N PRO A 125 9.16 7.94 6.01
CA PRO A 125 8.57 8.52 7.20
C PRO A 125 7.06 8.70 7.03
N MET A 126 6.31 8.80 8.13
CA MET A 126 4.85 9.04 8.11
C MET A 126 4.49 10.50 7.75
N GLU A 127 5.12 10.99 6.68
CA GLU A 127 4.95 12.32 6.11
C GLU A 127 4.22 12.21 4.76
N PRO A 128 3.06 12.87 4.58
CA PRO A 128 2.25 12.72 3.36
C PRO A 128 3.02 13.00 2.06
N SER A 129 3.86 14.02 2.04
CA SER A 129 4.65 14.39 0.84
C SER A 129 5.63 13.29 0.44
N ALA A 130 6.30 12.64 1.40
CA ALA A 130 7.21 11.55 1.12
C ALA A 130 6.49 10.37 0.44
N TRP A 131 5.28 10.05 0.88
CA TRP A 131 4.48 8.98 0.29
C TRP A 131 3.94 9.35 -1.09
N VAL A 132 3.53 10.60 -1.30
CA VAL A 132 3.13 11.09 -2.63
C VAL A 132 4.28 10.91 -3.62
N GLU A 133 5.47 11.43 -3.29
CA GLU A 133 6.63 11.31 -4.19
C GLU A 133 7.04 9.85 -4.37
N GLY A 134 7.12 9.05 -3.30
CA GLY A 134 7.47 7.63 -3.42
C GLY A 134 6.50 6.82 -4.31
N ILE A 135 5.20 7.13 -4.27
CA ILE A 135 4.22 6.52 -5.17
C ILE A 135 4.45 6.95 -6.62
N LEU A 136 4.70 8.25 -6.85
CA LEU A 136 4.92 8.79 -8.19
C LEU A 136 6.26 8.32 -8.79
N ASP A 137 7.31 8.21 -7.99
CA ASP A 137 8.62 7.69 -8.39
C ASP A 137 8.49 6.24 -8.85
N LEU A 138 7.87 5.38 -8.02
CA LEU A 138 7.62 3.98 -8.43
C LEU A 138 6.64 3.87 -9.59
N ALA A 139 5.76 4.85 -9.79
CA ALA A 139 4.87 4.88 -10.94
C ALA A 139 5.65 5.17 -12.24
N ASN A 140 6.59 6.12 -12.19
CA ASN A 140 7.34 6.59 -13.35
C ASN A 140 8.58 5.74 -13.66
N ASP A 141 9.15 5.06 -12.67
CA ASP A 141 10.33 4.19 -12.83
C ASP A 141 9.93 2.71 -12.78
N HIS A 142 9.68 2.13 -13.96
CA HIS A 142 9.36 0.71 -14.12
C HIS A 142 10.53 -0.19 -13.69
N SER A 143 11.77 0.22 -13.95
CA SER A 143 12.96 -0.60 -13.66
C SER A 143 13.18 -0.71 -12.16
N LEU A 144 13.06 0.41 -11.43
CA LEU A 144 13.13 0.43 -9.98
C LEU A 144 12.00 -0.42 -9.38
N ARG A 145 10.76 -0.20 -9.82
CA ARG A 145 9.60 -0.96 -9.30
C ARG A 145 9.77 -2.47 -9.46
N ASP A 146 10.22 -2.92 -10.63
CA ASP A 146 10.45 -4.34 -10.89
C ASP A 146 11.57 -4.89 -10.02
N ALA A 147 12.69 -4.15 -9.89
CA ALA A 147 13.83 -4.55 -9.05
C ALA A 147 13.39 -4.74 -7.59
N LEU A 148 12.66 -3.77 -7.01
CA LEU A 148 12.16 -3.87 -5.64
C LEU A 148 11.25 -5.09 -5.46
N SER A 149 10.33 -5.33 -6.40
CA SER A 149 9.41 -6.48 -6.32
C SER A 149 10.14 -7.82 -6.43
N LEU A 150 11.21 -7.89 -7.24
CA LEU A 150 12.02 -9.09 -7.43
C LEU A 150 12.86 -9.40 -6.19
N GLU A 151 13.51 -8.40 -5.61
CA GLU A 151 14.27 -8.58 -4.38
C GLU A 151 13.36 -8.92 -3.20
N ALA A 152 12.18 -8.31 -3.09
CA ALA A 152 11.20 -8.64 -2.05
C ALA A 152 10.79 -10.12 -2.11
N ARG A 153 10.62 -10.68 -3.32
CA ARG A 153 10.27 -12.10 -3.49
C ARG A 153 11.32 -13.07 -2.97
N LYS A 154 12.59 -12.66 -2.87
CA LYS A 154 13.65 -13.49 -2.29
C LYS A 154 13.55 -13.60 -0.76
N CYS A 155 12.71 -12.78 -0.14
CA CYS A 155 12.42 -12.78 1.29
C CYS A 155 11.16 -13.58 1.65
N LEU A 156 10.50 -14.21 0.67
CA LEU A 156 9.37 -15.13 0.89
C LEU A 156 9.84 -16.52 1.33
#